data_AF-A0A846CE17-F1
#
_entry.id   AF-A0A846CE17-F1
#
_cell.length_a   1.000
_cell.length_b   1.000
_cell.length_c   1.000
_cell.angle_alpha   90.00
_cell.angle_beta   90.00
_cell.angle_gamma   90.00
#
_symmetry.space_group_name_H-M   'P 1'
#
loop_
_entity.id
_entity.type
_entity.pdbx_description
1 polymer ?
#
loop_
_entity_poly.entity_id
_entity_poly.type
_entity_poly.pdbx_seq_one_letter_code
_entity_poly.pdbx_strand_id
1 'polypeptide(L)'
;PQQQMLYYGYVGITIGYFFYYYLYAGAWDYYLSGAWAHEENQLANLLKPGFYFLDQAVDIPKILAVPITLGLFTFGAIGIGSALENMYKAYHHRYHQWSDPLIIRHRMFTLCTFFIFNFFFIFGGHNFIQLLPSPLPTVFRVLMAVFSSLWLYRTWRRSPSRYQRESLANRLRNQLKKLHLDCAKFLEGRTIDDLSADEVYVLAKVLPDFSQEKRLQTYKAMLRDAIDEGYVNPADTLESFKQMRQELGISDGDHDTILTELGQQYPELFDPRKPHNRENSLRLESYRETLLEIILHSGKTHPDRNWVADLMKAFSEETSNEVLEDLLKNLSPEDRNLVQELRQEYSITKDDEADALKHTDSYELWKTIAESIGFVEHIISVEEKELYRVFQYIDTDRSGYISLDELQTYIRSIDTDINDVQIENMMKTADTSGDDLISYEEFQAVFKSLKS
;
A
#
# COMPACT_ATOMS: atom_id res chain seq x y z
N PRO A 1 -5.25 1.12 -24.25
CA PRO A 1 -4.76 0.10 -25.22
C PRO A 1 -3.78 -0.92 -24.60
N GLN A 2 -2.62 -0.50 -24.06
CA GLN A 2 -1.63 -1.45 -23.52
C GLN A 2 -2.15 -2.29 -22.34
N GLN A 3 -2.86 -1.68 -21.39
CA GLN A 3 -3.47 -2.43 -20.27
C GLN A 3 -4.55 -3.42 -20.75
N GLN A 4 -5.34 -3.10 -21.79
CA GLN A 4 -6.38 -4.03 -22.30
C GLN A 4 -5.76 -5.29 -22.91
N MET A 5 -4.68 -5.13 -23.67
CA MET A 5 -3.94 -6.27 -24.23
C MET A 5 -3.39 -7.17 -23.12
N LEU A 6 -2.87 -6.59 -22.04
CA LEU A 6 -2.36 -7.35 -20.91
C LEU A 6 -3.46 -8.15 -20.21
N TYR A 7 -4.58 -7.51 -19.83
CA TYR A 7 -5.65 -8.16 -19.08
C TYR A 7 -6.40 -9.22 -19.90
N TYR A 8 -6.82 -8.90 -21.12
CA TYR A 8 -7.52 -9.86 -21.98
C TYR A 8 -6.56 -10.92 -22.52
N GLY A 9 -5.30 -10.56 -22.79
CA GLY A 9 -4.26 -11.50 -23.16
C GLY A 9 -4.00 -12.52 -22.06
N TYR A 10 -3.93 -12.09 -20.79
CA TYR A 10 -3.77 -13.00 -19.66
C TYR A 10 -4.93 -13.99 -19.50
N VAL A 11 -6.18 -13.55 -19.73
CA VAL A 11 -7.35 -14.46 -19.80
C VAL A 11 -7.10 -15.54 -20.87
N GLY A 12 -6.70 -15.13 -22.07
CA GLY A 12 -6.41 -16.03 -23.17
C GLY A 12 -5.28 -17.01 -22.90
N ILE A 13 -4.14 -16.53 -22.38
CA ILE A 13 -3.00 -17.38 -21.99
C ILE A 13 -3.44 -18.42 -20.96
N THR A 14 -4.20 -17.99 -19.94
CA THR A 14 -4.66 -18.89 -18.87
C THR A 14 -5.57 -19.98 -19.43
N ILE A 15 -6.59 -19.62 -20.20
CA ILE A 15 -7.48 -20.60 -20.84
C ILE A 15 -6.68 -21.51 -21.77
N GLY A 16 -5.82 -20.93 -22.62
CA GLY A 16 -5.01 -21.67 -23.58
C GLY A 16 -4.07 -22.68 -22.92
N TYR A 17 -3.51 -22.35 -21.75
CA TYR A 17 -2.67 -23.26 -20.97
C TYR A 17 -3.44 -24.53 -20.56
N PHE A 18 -4.60 -24.38 -19.92
CA PHE A 18 -5.38 -25.53 -19.47
C PHE A 18 -6.02 -26.27 -20.65
N PHE A 19 -6.51 -25.54 -21.65
CA PHE A 19 -7.17 -26.12 -22.82
C PHE A 19 -6.20 -26.88 -23.73
N TYR A 20 -4.91 -26.54 -23.72
CA TYR A 20 -3.89 -27.30 -24.45
C TYR A 20 -3.86 -28.78 -24.03
N TYR A 21 -4.03 -29.08 -22.73
CA TYR A 21 -4.05 -30.47 -22.27
C TYR A 21 -5.23 -31.26 -22.84
N TYR A 22 -6.38 -30.61 -23.03
CA TYR A 22 -7.52 -31.21 -23.73
C TYR A 22 -7.21 -31.42 -25.21
N LEU A 23 -6.59 -30.44 -25.87
CA LEU A 23 -6.16 -30.57 -27.27
C LEU A 23 -5.07 -31.64 -27.48
N TYR A 24 -4.27 -31.91 -26.45
CA TYR A 24 -3.24 -32.94 -26.46
C TYR A 24 -3.80 -34.34 -26.18
N ALA A 25 -4.78 -34.50 -25.29
CA ALA A 25 -5.25 -35.83 -24.89
C ALA A 25 -6.64 -36.20 -25.44
N GLY A 26 -7.35 -35.26 -26.05
CA GLY A 26 -8.74 -35.43 -26.49
C GLY A 26 -9.78 -35.50 -25.35
N ALA A 27 -9.34 -35.48 -24.09
CA ALA A 27 -10.18 -35.59 -22.90
C ALA A 27 -9.60 -34.79 -21.72
N TRP A 28 -10.46 -34.37 -20.81
CA TRP A 28 -10.06 -33.65 -19.59
C TRP A 28 -9.39 -34.55 -18.54
N ASP A 29 -9.62 -35.86 -18.61
CA ASP A 29 -9.10 -36.85 -17.66
C ASP A 29 -7.57 -36.83 -17.59
N TYR A 30 -6.89 -36.58 -18.71
CA TYR A 30 -5.43 -36.47 -18.73
C TYR A 30 -4.90 -35.33 -17.85
N TYR A 31 -5.57 -34.18 -17.85
CA TYR A 31 -5.19 -33.05 -17.01
C TYR A 31 -5.61 -33.24 -15.56
N LEU A 32 -6.86 -33.66 -15.34
CA LEU A 32 -7.47 -33.80 -14.01
C LEU A 32 -6.93 -34.98 -13.21
N SER A 33 -6.36 -36.00 -13.87
CA SER A 33 -5.67 -37.11 -13.20
C SER A 33 -4.25 -36.77 -12.74
N GLY A 34 -3.68 -35.65 -13.22
CA GLY A 34 -2.27 -35.31 -12.94
C GLY A 34 -1.25 -36.18 -13.68
N ALA A 35 -1.68 -36.99 -14.66
CA ALA A 35 -0.80 -37.88 -15.43
C ALA A 35 0.35 -37.12 -16.13
N TRP A 36 0.10 -35.89 -16.56
CA TRP A 36 1.09 -35.01 -17.19
C TRP A 36 2.33 -34.74 -16.33
N ALA A 37 2.22 -34.79 -14.99
CA ALA A 37 3.33 -34.53 -14.08
C ALA A 37 4.30 -35.72 -13.95
N HIS A 38 3.89 -36.91 -14.41
CA HIS A 38 4.63 -38.16 -14.27
C HIS A 38 5.05 -38.75 -15.64
N GLU A 39 4.97 -37.98 -16.72
CA GLU A 39 5.45 -38.44 -18.04
C GLU A 39 6.97 -38.65 -18.03
N GLU A 40 7.41 -39.86 -18.35
CA GLU A 40 8.82 -40.17 -18.56
C GLU A 40 9.35 -39.52 -19.85
N ASN A 41 10.60 -39.06 -19.82
CA ASN A 41 11.33 -38.51 -20.98
C ASN A 41 10.60 -37.35 -21.70
N GLN A 42 10.12 -36.36 -20.94
CA GLN A 42 9.41 -35.18 -21.45
C GLN A 42 10.13 -34.46 -22.60
N LEU A 43 11.47 -34.40 -22.58
CA LEU A 43 12.28 -33.78 -23.63
C LEU A 43 12.16 -34.51 -24.98
N ALA A 44 12.14 -35.84 -24.97
CA ALA A 44 11.97 -36.64 -26.18
C ALA A 44 10.53 -36.52 -26.74
N ASN A 45 9.56 -36.20 -25.88
CA ASN A 45 8.17 -36.02 -26.27
C ASN A 45 7.90 -34.66 -26.95
N LEU A 46 8.85 -33.71 -26.92
CA LEU A 46 8.68 -32.37 -27.53
C LEU A 46 8.50 -32.41 -29.05
N LEU A 47 9.09 -33.39 -29.72
CA LEU A 47 9.01 -33.57 -31.18
C LEU A 47 7.84 -34.45 -31.61
N LYS A 48 7.15 -35.11 -30.67
CA LYS A 48 5.95 -35.90 -30.96
C LYS A 48 4.78 -34.98 -31.34
N PRO A 49 3.75 -35.52 -32.04
CA PRO A 49 2.52 -34.79 -32.32
C PRO A 49 1.94 -34.15 -31.06
N GLY A 50 1.62 -32.86 -31.15
CA GLY A 50 1.16 -32.02 -30.05
C GLY A 50 -0.33 -31.79 -30.01
N PHE A 51 -1.08 -32.30 -30.99
CA PHE A 51 -2.53 -32.22 -31.07
C PHE A 51 -3.13 -33.58 -31.42
N TYR A 52 -4.22 -33.94 -30.72
CA TYR A 52 -4.97 -35.16 -30.93
C TYR A 52 -6.45 -34.78 -31.02
N PHE A 53 -7.03 -34.93 -32.21
CA PHE A 53 -8.44 -34.66 -32.46
C PHE A 53 -9.12 -35.95 -32.91
N LEU A 54 -10.18 -36.37 -32.22
CA LEU A 54 -10.95 -37.58 -32.57
C LEU A 54 -10.05 -38.81 -32.77
N ASP A 55 -9.11 -39.01 -31.85
CA ASP A 55 -8.10 -40.09 -31.87
C ASP A 55 -7.11 -40.05 -33.06
N GLN A 56 -7.07 -38.96 -33.83
CA GLN A 56 -6.09 -38.74 -34.90
C GLN A 56 -5.05 -37.70 -34.48
N ALA A 57 -3.78 -38.07 -34.59
CA ALA A 57 -2.65 -37.18 -34.33
C ALA A 57 -2.47 -36.20 -35.51
N VAL A 58 -2.38 -34.92 -35.22
CA VAL A 58 -2.00 -33.89 -36.20
C VAL A 58 -0.50 -33.70 -36.14
N ASP A 59 0.15 -33.68 -37.31
CA ASP A 59 1.60 -33.70 -37.49
C ASP A 59 2.26 -32.33 -37.20
N ILE A 60 1.94 -31.75 -36.04
CA ILE A 60 2.52 -30.53 -35.50
C ILE A 60 3.21 -30.89 -34.19
N PRO A 61 4.54 -30.75 -34.08
CA PRO A 61 5.29 -31.04 -32.86
C PRO A 61 4.80 -30.26 -31.64
N LYS A 62 4.84 -30.86 -30.43
CA LYS A 62 4.47 -30.19 -29.16
C LYS A 62 5.12 -28.81 -28.99
N ILE A 63 6.41 -28.68 -29.35
CA ILE A 63 7.18 -27.43 -29.24
C ILE A 63 6.59 -26.27 -30.06
N LEU A 64 5.85 -26.58 -31.13
CA LEU A 64 5.12 -25.59 -31.93
C LEU A 64 3.65 -25.51 -31.53
N ALA A 65 3.03 -26.65 -31.20
CA ALA A 65 1.63 -26.73 -30.83
C ALA A 65 1.29 -25.89 -29.59
N VAL A 66 2.16 -25.89 -28.58
CA VAL A 66 1.95 -25.11 -27.34
C VAL A 66 1.95 -23.60 -27.61
N PRO A 67 3.00 -22.98 -28.21
CA PRO A 67 2.98 -21.57 -28.54
C PRO A 67 1.83 -21.17 -29.48
N ILE A 68 1.48 -22.02 -30.46
CA ILE A 68 0.35 -21.76 -31.37
C ILE A 68 -0.96 -21.68 -30.59
N THR A 69 -1.20 -22.63 -29.69
CA THR A 69 -2.40 -22.66 -28.85
C THR A 69 -2.46 -21.43 -27.96
N LEU A 70 -1.39 -21.14 -27.24
CA LEU A 70 -1.32 -19.97 -26.37
C LEU A 70 -1.53 -18.67 -27.17
N GLY A 71 -0.87 -18.51 -28.31
CA GLY A 71 -1.03 -17.35 -29.18
C GLY A 71 -2.47 -17.19 -29.66
N LEU A 72 -3.09 -18.27 -30.19
CA LEU A 72 -4.46 -18.23 -30.71
C LEU A 72 -5.47 -17.85 -29.63
N PHE A 73 -5.38 -18.45 -28.44
CA PHE A 73 -6.26 -18.11 -27.33
C PHE A 73 -6.02 -16.69 -26.81
N THR A 74 -4.76 -16.23 -26.79
CA THR A 74 -4.39 -14.86 -26.39
C THR A 74 -4.99 -13.83 -27.34
N PHE A 75 -4.74 -13.95 -28.64
CA PHE A 75 -5.26 -13.02 -29.64
C PHE A 75 -6.78 -13.09 -29.74
N GLY A 76 -7.36 -14.29 -29.64
CA GLY A 76 -8.81 -14.50 -29.59
C GLY A 76 -9.44 -13.81 -28.39
N ALA A 77 -8.88 -13.98 -27.19
CA ALA A 77 -9.39 -13.33 -25.98
C ALA A 77 -9.25 -11.81 -26.03
N ILE A 78 -8.16 -11.27 -26.60
CA ILE A 78 -8.01 -9.83 -26.84
C ILE A 78 -9.10 -9.32 -27.79
N GLY A 79 -9.37 -10.04 -28.88
CA GLY A 79 -10.42 -9.70 -29.84
C GLY A 79 -11.81 -9.71 -29.22
N ILE A 80 -12.17 -10.80 -28.53
CA ILE A 80 -13.47 -10.96 -27.86
C ILE A 80 -13.63 -9.93 -26.74
N GLY A 81 -12.62 -9.77 -25.87
CA GLY A 81 -12.65 -8.82 -24.76
C GLY A 81 -12.83 -7.38 -25.25
N SER A 82 -12.12 -6.99 -26.31
CA SER A 82 -12.26 -5.68 -26.94
C SER A 82 -13.64 -5.48 -27.59
N ALA A 83 -14.18 -6.51 -28.25
CA ALA A 83 -15.51 -6.47 -28.84
C ALA A 83 -16.61 -6.33 -27.78
N LEU A 84 -16.53 -7.10 -26.69
CA LEU A 84 -17.44 -7.02 -25.56
C LEU A 84 -17.38 -5.65 -24.87
N GLU A 85 -16.17 -5.11 -24.66
CA GLU A 85 -15.99 -3.78 -24.08
C GLU A 85 -16.61 -2.70 -24.97
N ASN A 86 -16.41 -2.76 -26.29
CA ASN A 86 -16.99 -1.82 -27.25
C ASN A 86 -18.52 -1.94 -27.32
N MET A 87 -19.04 -3.17 -27.29
CA MET A 87 -20.48 -3.42 -27.22
C MET A 87 -21.09 -2.86 -25.93
N TYR A 88 -20.41 -3.05 -24.81
CA TYR A 88 -20.86 -2.53 -23.52
C TYR A 88 -20.81 -0.99 -23.47
N LYS A 89 -19.77 -0.37 -24.03
CA LYS A 89 -19.71 1.09 -24.24
C LYS A 89 -20.87 1.58 -25.10
N ALA A 90 -21.12 0.93 -26.24
CA ALA A 90 -22.20 1.30 -27.16
C ALA A 90 -23.59 1.14 -26.51
N TYR A 91 -23.80 0.08 -25.73
CA TYR A 91 -25.02 -0.14 -24.96
C TYR A 91 -25.22 0.98 -23.92
N HIS A 92 -24.19 1.28 -23.13
CA HIS A 92 -24.28 2.28 -22.09
C HIS A 92 -24.49 3.69 -22.65
N HIS A 93 -23.85 4.03 -23.78
CA HIS A 93 -24.05 5.28 -24.50
C HIS A 93 -25.47 5.42 -25.07
N ARG A 94 -26.16 4.30 -25.33
CA ARG A 94 -27.50 4.30 -25.93
C ARG A 94 -28.65 4.39 -24.91
N TYR A 95 -28.44 3.88 -23.69
CA TYR A 95 -29.51 3.75 -22.69
C TYR A 95 -29.27 4.55 -21.39
N HIS A 96 -28.05 4.99 -21.11
CA HIS A 96 -27.71 5.80 -19.93
C HIS A 96 -26.85 7.00 -20.33
N GLN A 97 -26.94 8.12 -19.58
CA GLN A 97 -26.07 9.28 -19.82
C GLN A 97 -24.58 8.90 -19.67
N TRP A 98 -23.74 9.67 -20.36
CA TRP A 98 -22.29 9.51 -20.50
C TRP A 98 -21.64 8.87 -19.28
N SER A 99 -21.11 7.66 -19.45
CA SER A 99 -20.39 6.94 -18.41
C SER A 99 -18.92 6.95 -18.72
N ASP A 100 -18.14 7.33 -17.71
CA ASP A 100 -16.68 7.40 -17.81
C ASP A 100 -16.12 6.06 -18.33
N PRO A 101 -15.39 6.06 -19.47
CA PRO A 101 -14.81 4.84 -20.04
C PRO A 101 -13.87 4.11 -19.07
N LEU A 102 -13.33 4.78 -18.04
CA LEU A 102 -12.59 4.14 -16.96
C LEU A 102 -13.45 3.19 -16.11
N ILE A 103 -14.71 3.53 -15.85
CA ILE A 103 -15.63 2.69 -15.06
C ILE A 103 -15.97 1.41 -15.83
N ILE A 104 -16.25 1.55 -17.12
CA ILE A 104 -16.53 0.41 -18.01
C ILE A 104 -15.32 -0.53 -18.04
N ARG A 105 -14.12 0.02 -18.19
CA ARG A 105 -12.87 -0.75 -18.19
C ARG A 105 -12.61 -1.43 -16.84
N HIS A 106 -12.82 -0.74 -15.71
CA HIS A 106 -12.68 -1.32 -14.38
C HIS A 106 -13.63 -2.50 -14.18
N ARG A 107 -14.90 -2.37 -14.62
CA ARG A 107 -15.88 -3.47 -14.57
C ARG A 107 -15.44 -4.65 -15.43
N MET A 108 -15.00 -4.39 -16.67
CA MET A 108 -14.49 -5.45 -17.55
C MET A 108 -13.30 -6.19 -16.93
N PHE A 109 -12.34 -5.46 -16.36
CA PHE A 109 -11.18 -6.08 -15.69
C PHE A 109 -11.60 -6.87 -14.45
N THR A 110 -12.54 -6.35 -13.66
CA THR A 110 -13.08 -7.08 -12.49
C THR A 110 -13.76 -8.39 -12.92
N LEU A 111 -14.51 -8.40 -14.03
CA LEU A 111 -15.06 -9.64 -14.59
C LEU A 111 -13.98 -10.60 -15.07
N CYS A 112 -12.95 -10.10 -15.75
CA CYS A 112 -11.83 -10.92 -16.19
C CYS A 112 -11.11 -11.57 -15.00
N THR A 113 -10.80 -10.81 -13.95
CA THR A 113 -10.18 -11.33 -12.73
C THR A 113 -11.07 -12.35 -12.04
N PHE A 114 -12.36 -12.07 -11.87
CA PHE A 114 -13.31 -13.02 -11.31
C PHE A 114 -13.37 -14.31 -12.13
N PHE A 115 -13.44 -14.19 -13.46
CA PHE A 115 -13.48 -15.34 -14.36
C PHE A 115 -12.20 -16.17 -14.27
N ILE A 116 -11.01 -15.55 -14.39
CA ILE A 116 -9.72 -16.25 -14.32
C ILE A 116 -9.55 -16.93 -12.98
N PHE A 117 -9.88 -16.24 -11.88
CA PHE A 117 -9.76 -16.80 -10.55
C PHE A 117 -10.59 -18.08 -10.40
N ASN A 118 -11.88 -18.04 -10.78
CA ASN A 118 -12.72 -19.24 -10.73
C ASN A 118 -12.23 -20.32 -11.70
N PHE A 119 -11.83 -19.95 -12.92
CA PHE A 119 -11.31 -20.89 -13.92
C PHE A 119 -10.06 -21.61 -13.41
N PHE A 120 -9.14 -20.89 -12.78
CA PHE A 120 -7.94 -21.45 -12.17
C PHE A 120 -8.28 -22.46 -11.07
N PHE A 121 -9.25 -22.17 -10.19
CA PHE A 121 -9.64 -23.14 -9.15
C PHE A 121 -10.43 -24.33 -9.67
N ILE A 122 -11.14 -24.18 -10.79
CA ILE A 122 -11.83 -25.29 -11.47
C ILE A 122 -10.84 -26.28 -12.09
N PHE A 123 -9.75 -25.78 -12.69
CA PHE A 123 -8.75 -26.60 -13.36
C PHE A 123 -7.47 -26.79 -12.53
N GLY A 124 -6.69 -25.73 -12.33
CA GLY A 124 -5.42 -25.79 -11.61
C GLY A 124 -5.53 -26.20 -10.13
N GLY A 125 -6.51 -25.66 -9.41
CA GLY A 125 -6.75 -26.02 -8.01
C GLY A 125 -7.27 -27.44 -7.82
N HIS A 126 -7.92 -28.00 -8.83
CA HIS A 126 -8.64 -29.27 -8.75
C HIS A 126 -7.79 -30.43 -8.24
N ASN A 127 -6.59 -30.58 -8.81
CA ASN A 127 -5.69 -31.71 -8.53
C ASN A 127 -5.25 -31.73 -7.06
N PHE A 128 -5.04 -30.55 -6.47
CA PHE A 128 -4.68 -30.43 -5.04
C PHE A 128 -5.89 -30.60 -4.13
N ILE A 129 -7.03 -30.02 -4.51
CA ILE A 129 -8.26 -30.07 -3.71
C ILE A 129 -8.77 -31.52 -3.61
N GLN A 130 -8.60 -32.34 -4.65
CA GLN A 130 -9.00 -33.75 -4.63
C GLN A 130 -8.22 -34.62 -3.63
N LEU A 131 -7.02 -34.20 -3.22
CA LEU A 131 -6.22 -34.96 -2.23
C LEU A 131 -6.80 -34.86 -0.81
N LEU A 132 -7.73 -33.93 -0.57
CA LEU A 132 -8.34 -33.74 0.74
C LEU A 132 -9.40 -34.82 1.03
N PRO A 133 -9.54 -35.27 2.29
CA PRO A 133 -10.55 -36.26 2.66
C PRO A 133 -11.98 -35.70 2.49
N SER A 134 -12.90 -36.56 2.04
CA SER A 134 -14.32 -36.20 1.94
C SER A 134 -14.88 -35.79 3.32
N PRO A 135 -15.63 -34.67 3.45
CA PRO A 135 -16.27 -33.87 2.39
C PRO A 135 -15.51 -32.59 1.96
N LEU A 136 -14.25 -32.42 2.39
CA LEU A 136 -13.51 -31.16 2.21
C LEU A 136 -13.38 -30.66 0.76
N PRO A 137 -13.21 -31.51 -0.28
CA PRO A 137 -13.15 -31.05 -1.66
C PRO A 137 -14.41 -30.27 -2.10
N THR A 138 -15.58 -30.76 -1.68
CA THR A 138 -16.88 -30.12 -2.00
C THR A 138 -17.04 -28.82 -1.24
N VAL A 139 -16.70 -28.81 0.06
CA VAL A 139 -16.75 -27.62 0.91
C VAL A 139 -15.86 -26.52 0.33
N PHE A 140 -14.63 -26.86 -0.07
CA PHE A 140 -13.69 -25.90 -0.65
C PHE A 140 -14.25 -25.26 -1.94
N ARG A 141 -14.82 -26.04 -2.85
CA ARG A 141 -15.43 -25.51 -4.09
C ARG A 141 -16.56 -24.52 -3.80
N VAL A 142 -17.42 -24.83 -2.83
CA VAL A 142 -18.51 -23.93 -2.42
C VAL A 142 -17.93 -22.65 -1.80
N LEU A 143 -16.97 -22.76 -0.89
CA LEU A 143 -16.34 -21.60 -0.26
C LEU A 143 -15.67 -20.68 -1.28
N MET A 144 -14.92 -21.23 -2.23
CA MET A 144 -14.28 -20.44 -3.27
C MET A 144 -15.30 -19.71 -4.17
N ALA A 145 -16.39 -20.36 -4.53
CA ALA A 145 -17.46 -19.72 -5.29
C ALA A 145 -18.14 -18.59 -4.50
N VAL A 146 -18.34 -18.79 -3.19
CA VAL A 146 -18.91 -17.75 -2.30
C VAL A 146 -17.95 -16.57 -2.15
N PHE A 147 -16.66 -16.82 -1.86
CA PHE A 147 -15.67 -15.76 -1.69
C PHE A 147 -15.43 -14.97 -2.98
N SER A 148 -15.30 -15.65 -4.12
CA SER A 148 -15.13 -14.97 -5.41
C SER A 148 -16.36 -14.13 -5.76
N SER A 149 -17.57 -14.61 -5.48
CA SER A 149 -18.81 -13.88 -5.70
C SER A 149 -18.96 -12.68 -4.76
N LEU A 150 -18.58 -12.82 -3.49
CA LEU A 150 -18.56 -11.73 -2.51
C LEU A 150 -17.54 -10.66 -2.91
N TRP A 151 -16.35 -11.07 -3.33
CA TRP A 151 -15.31 -10.18 -3.84
C TRP A 151 -15.80 -9.43 -5.07
N LEU A 152 -16.42 -10.13 -6.03
CA LEU A 152 -17.00 -9.50 -7.21
C LEU A 152 -18.05 -8.48 -6.81
N TYR A 153 -19.01 -8.83 -5.95
CA TYR A 153 -20.04 -7.91 -5.49
C TYR A 153 -19.47 -6.65 -4.82
N ARG A 154 -18.49 -6.82 -3.94
CA ARG A 154 -17.86 -5.72 -3.21
C ARG A 154 -17.03 -4.82 -4.14
N THR A 155 -16.24 -5.42 -5.02
CA THR A 155 -15.36 -4.70 -5.95
C THR A 155 -16.15 -4.03 -7.08
N TRP A 156 -17.25 -4.63 -7.55
CA TRP A 156 -18.13 -4.07 -8.57
C TRP A 156 -18.69 -2.68 -8.21
N ARG A 157 -18.84 -2.41 -6.91
CA ARG A 157 -19.36 -1.15 -6.36
C ARG A 157 -18.27 -0.12 -6.04
N ARG A 158 -16.98 -0.48 -6.10
CA ARG A 158 -15.86 0.44 -5.87
C ARG A 158 -15.50 1.12 -7.20
N SER A 159 -15.57 2.45 -7.26
CA SER A 159 -15.00 3.22 -8.37
C SER A 159 -14.00 4.24 -7.84
N PRO A 160 -12.79 4.36 -8.43
CA PRO A 160 -11.82 5.40 -8.08
C PRO A 160 -12.40 6.82 -8.20
N SER A 161 -13.31 7.03 -9.17
CA SER A 161 -14.01 8.29 -9.39
C SER A 161 -14.93 8.69 -8.22
N ARG A 162 -15.49 7.72 -7.48
CA ARG A 162 -16.30 8.01 -6.29
C ARG A 162 -15.43 8.52 -5.16
N TYR A 163 -14.25 7.92 -4.97
CA TYR A 163 -13.27 8.39 -3.98
C TYR A 163 -12.77 9.79 -4.32
N GLN A 164 -12.48 10.06 -5.60
CA GLN A 164 -12.11 11.39 -6.07
C GLN A 164 -13.18 12.44 -5.82
N ARG A 165 -14.41 12.10 -6.14
CA ARG A 165 -15.56 12.95 -5.90
C ARG A 165 -15.79 13.21 -4.42
N GLU A 166 -15.63 12.20 -3.57
CA GLU A 166 -15.80 12.32 -2.12
C GLU A 166 -14.70 13.18 -1.48
N SER A 167 -13.45 13.01 -1.91
CA SER A 167 -12.31 13.86 -1.50
C SER A 167 -12.52 15.32 -1.90
N LEU A 168 -12.88 15.58 -3.16
CA LEU A 168 -13.14 16.93 -3.65
C LEU A 168 -14.35 17.56 -2.94
N ALA A 169 -15.41 16.78 -2.68
CA ALA A 169 -16.57 17.27 -1.92
C ALA A 169 -16.19 17.64 -0.49
N ASN A 170 -15.31 16.88 0.17
CA ASN A 170 -14.79 17.24 1.51
C ASN A 170 -14.00 18.55 1.49
N ARG A 171 -13.18 18.80 0.45
CA ARG A 171 -12.47 20.08 0.27
C ARG A 171 -13.44 21.24 0.06
N LEU A 172 -14.42 21.05 -0.82
CA LEU A 172 -15.48 22.04 -1.07
C LEU A 172 -16.25 22.34 0.20
N ARG A 173 -16.61 21.32 0.99
CA ARG A 173 -17.25 21.47 2.30
C ARG A 173 -16.44 22.41 3.20
N ASN A 174 -15.13 22.16 3.31
CA ASN A 174 -14.24 22.97 4.15
C ASN A 174 -14.13 24.41 3.65
N GLN A 175 -14.09 24.64 2.33
CA GLN A 175 -14.06 25.99 1.77
C GLN A 175 -15.39 26.73 1.95
N LEU A 176 -16.53 26.05 1.81
CA LEU A 176 -17.86 26.63 2.07
C LEU A 176 -18.01 27.07 3.53
N LYS A 177 -17.45 26.32 4.50
CA LYS A 177 -17.42 26.72 5.92
C LYS A 177 -16.68 28.04 6.14
N LYS A 178 -15.55 28.24 5.45
CA LYS A 178 -14.71 29.46 5.56
C LYS A 178 -15.42 30.71 5.02
N LEU A 179 -16.38 30.54 4.12
CA LEU A 179 -17.08 31.65 3.47
C LEU A 179 -18.24 32.24 4.29
N HIS A 180 -18.56 31.65 5.46
CA HIS A 180 -19.62 32.09 6.38
C HIS A 180 -20.96 32.44 5.67
N LEU A 181 -21.37 31.61 4.70
CA LEU A 181 -22.61 31.80 3.94
C LEU A 181 -23.84 31.37 4.77
N ASP A 182 -24.99 32.02 4.57
CA ASP A 182 -26.26 31.61 5.21
C ASP A 182 -26.81 30.33 4.56
N CYS A 183 -26.28 29.18 5.00
CA CYS A 183 -26.69 27.87 4.53
C CYS A 183 -27.92 27.33 5.28
N ALA A 184 -28.29 27.92 6.42
CA ALA A 184 -29.27 27.35 7.36
C ALA A 184 -30.64 27.07 6.70
N LYS A 185 -31.05 27.93 5.76
CA LYS A 185 -32.31 27.79 5.01
C LYS A 185 -32.34 26.57 4.08
N PHE A 186 -31.18 26.03 3.70
CA PHE A 186 -31.05 24.92 2.76
C PHE A 186 -30.70 23.59 3.44
N LEU A 187 -30.40 23.61 4.74
CA LEU A 187 -29.93 22.44 5.48
C LEU A 187 -31.03 21.77 6.31
N GLU A 188 -32.23 22.34 6.37
CA GLU A 188 -33.40 21.78 7.10
C GLU A 188 -33.07 21.37 8.56
N GLY A 189 -32.19 22.13 9.23
CA GLY A 189 -31.74 21.85 10.60
C GLY A 189 -30.52 20.92 10.73
N ARG A 190 -29.96 20.43 9.62
CA ARG A 190 -28.67 19.70 9.57
C ARG A 190 -27.49 20.66 9.51
N THR A 191 -26.29 20.19 9.82
CA THR A 191 -25.06 20.95 9.60
C THR A 191 -24.44 20.61 8.24
N ILE A 192 -23.50 21.43 7.77
CA ILE A 192 -22.75 21.18 6.52
C ILE A 192 -21.93 19.87 6.61
N ASP A 193 -21.58 19.43 7.81
CA ASP A 193 -20.84 18.18 8.06
C ASP A 193 -21.68 16.92 7.85
N ASP A 194 -22.99 17.03 8.02
CA ASP A 194 -23.93 15.91 7.86
C ASP A 194 -24.28 15.63 6.39
N LEU A 195 -23.79 16.47 5.46
CA LEU A 195 -24.09 16.35 4.04
C LEU A 195 -23.21 15.31 3.36
N SER A 196 -23.84 14.46 2.55
CA SER A 196 -23.15 13.58 1.61
C SER A 196 -22.43 14.37 0.51
N ALA A 197 -21.47 13.73 -0.17
CA ALA A 197 -20.72 14.38 -1.26
C ALA A 197 -21.64 14.99 -2.34
N ASP A 198 -22.71 14.30 -2.72
CA ASP A 198 -23.69 14.81 -3.70
C ASP A 198 -24.46 16.02 -3.17
N GLU A 199 -24.86 16.00 -1.90
CA GLU A 199 -25.55 17.14 -1.27
C GLU A 199 -24.65 18.38 -1.17
N VAL A 200 -23.34 18.22 -0.96
CA VAL A 200 -22.39 19.34 -0.94
C VAL A 200 -22.32 20.05 -2.30
N TYR A 201 -22.30 19.30 -3.41
CA TYR A 201 -22.31 19.88 -4.76
C TYR A 201 -23.64 20.58 -5.06
N VAL A 202 -24.77 19.96 -4.69
CA VAL A 202 -26.09 20.57 -4.86
C VAL A 202 -26.20 21.87 -4.06
N LEU A 203 -25.73 21.87 -2.81
CA LEU A 203 -25.69 23.06 -1.98
C LEU A 203 -24.88 24.17 -2.66
N ALA A 204 -23.66 23.88 -3.12
CA ALA A 204 -22.83 24.85 -3.82
C ALA A 204 -23.52 25.44 -5.07
N LYS A 205 -24.34 24.66 -5.77
CA LYS A 205 -25.07 25.14 -6.94
C LYS A 205 -26.24 26.06 -6.60
N VAL A 206 -26.91 25.81 -5.47
CA VAL A 206 -28.17 26.46 -5.09
C VAL A 206 -27.95 27.68 -4.19
N LEU A 207 -26.79 27.83 -3.55
CA LEU A 207 -26.48 28.95 -2.66
C LEU A 207 -26.55 30.32 -3.39
N PRO A 208 -27.48 31.21 -3.02
CA PRO A 208 -27.67 32.50 -3.71
C PRO A 208 -26.51 33.47 -3.47
N ASP A 209 -25.91 33.43 -2.27
CA ASP A 209 -24.77 34.28 -1.89
C ASP A 209 -23.43 33.76 -2.40
N PHE A 210 -23.41 32.63 -3.12
CA PHE A 210 -22.22 32.05 -3.73
C PHE A 210 -22.08 32.52 -5.17
N SER A 211 -21.71 33.79 -5.33
CA SER A 211 -21.50 34.45 -6.61
C SER A 211 -20.43 33.76 -7.47
N GLN A 212 -20.42 34.05 -8.77
CA GLN A 212 -19.42 33.50 -9.71
C GLN A 212 -17.98 33.83 -9.27
N GLU A 213 -17.75 35.03 -8.75
CA GLU A 213 -16.45 35.44 -8.22
C GLU A 213 -16.03 34.57 -7.01
N LYS A 214 -16.94 34.33 -6.05
CA LYS A 214 -16.67 33.44 -4.93
C LYS A 214 -16.43 32.00 -5.39
N ARG A 215 -17.13 31.53 -6.42
CA ARG A 215 -16.91 30.18 -7.01
C ARG A 215 -15.52 30.05 -7.61
N LEU A 216 -15.07 31.04 -8.37
CA LEU A 216 -13.73 31.08 -8.95
C LEU A 216 -12.65 31.10 -7.85
N GLN A 217 -12.81 31.93 -6.82
CA GLN A 217 -11.87 31.96 -5.69
C GLN A 217 -11.84 30.65 -4.91
N THR A 218 -13.00 30.06 -4.66
CA THR A 218 -13.11 28.75 -3.99
C THR A 218 -12.44 27.68 -4.85
N TYR A 219 -12.72 27.68 -6.15
CA TYR A 219 -12.10 26.74 -7.10
C TYR A 219 -10.58 26.87 -7.14
N LYS A 220 -10.06 28.10 -7.18
CA LYS A 220 -8.61 28.39 -7.09
C LYS A 220 -8.00 27.84 -5.80
N ALA A 221 -8.65 28.05 -4.66
CA ALA A 221 -8.19 27.50 -3.37
C ALA A 221 -8.19 25.97 -3.37
N MET A 222 -9.27 25.34 -3.85
CA MET A 222 -9.36 23.88 -3.92
C MET A 222 -8.32 23.26 -4.86
N LEU A 223 -8.06 23.90 -6.00
CA LEU A 223 -7.06 23.47 -6.97
C LEU A 223 -5.66 23.56 -6.38
N ARG A 224 -5.34 24.68 -5.72
CA ARG A 224 -4.07 24.87 -4.99
C ARG A 224 -3.90 23.80 -3.93
N ASP A 225 -4.87 23.62 -3.04
CA ASP A 225 -4.80 22.66 -1.93
C ASP A 225 -4.63 21.22 -2.47
N ALA A 226 -5.21 20.89 -3.63
CA ALA A 226 -5.07 19.56 -4.24
C ALA A 226 -3.71 19.31 -4.90
N ILE A 227 -3.12 20.33 -5.52
CA ILE A 227 -1.77 20.23 -6.09
C ILE A 227 -0.75 20.16 -4.96
N ASP A 228 -0.86 21.04 -3.97
CA ASP A 228 0.06 21.13 -2.83
C ASP A 228 0.13 19.81 -2.04
N GLU A 229 -1.04 19.22 -1.75
CA GLU A 229 -1.13 17.94 -1.05
C GLU A 229 -0.70 16.72 -1.89
N GLY A 230 -0.41 16.90 -3.19
CA GLY A 230 -0.06 15.80 -4.11
C GLY A 230 -1.25 14.91 -4.47
N TYR A 231 -2.47 15.44 -4.35
CA TYR A 231 -3.69 14.72 -4.67
C TYR A 231 -3.88 14.57 -6.18
N VAL A 232 -3.48 15.60 -6.94
CA VAL A 232 -3.58 15.66 -8.40
C VAL A 232 -2.31 16.28 -8.96
N ASN A 233 -1.74 15.65 -9.98
CA ASN A 233 -0.63 16.22 -10.74
C ASN A 233 -1.14 17.46 -11.51
N PRO A 234 -0.41 18.59 -11.50
CA PRO A 234 -0.76 19.78 -12.28
C PRO A 234 -1.21 19.51 -13.72
N ALA A 235 -0.56 18.55 -14.40
CA ALA A 235 -0.86 18.17 -15.78
C ALA A 235 -2.23 17.49 -15.97
N ASP A 236 -2.76 16.83 -14.94
CA ASP A 236 -4.00 16.06 -14.99
C ASP A 236 -5.20 16.79 -14.35
N THR A 237 -4.99 18.04 -13.91
CA THR A 237 -5.99 18.82 -13.18
C THR A 237 -7.24 19.09 -14.00
N LEU A 238 -7.12 19.30 -15.32
CA LEU A 238 -8.25 19.60 -16.20
C LEU A 238 -9.32 18.50 -16.20
N GLU A 239 -8.89 17.23 -16.27
CA GLU A 239 -9.79 16.06 -16.27
C GLU A 239 -10.17 15.68 -14.83
N SER A 240 -9.22 15.71 -13.89
CA SER A 240 -9.47 15.32 -12.49
C SER A 240 -10.48 16.24 -11.78
N PHE A 241 -10.51 17.53 -12.12
CA PHE A 241 -11.46 18.50 -11.57
C PHE A 241 -12.69 18.73 -12.45
N LYS A 242 -12.82 18.06 -13.60
CA LYS A 242 -13.89 18.28 -14.59
C LYS A 242 -15.29 18.32 -13.99
N GLN A 243 -15.60 17.38 -13.11
CA GLN A 243 -16.90 17.34 -12.46
C GLN A 243 -17.11 18.55 -11.54
N MET A 244 -16.12 18.88 -10.71
CA MET A 244 -16.19 20.07 -9.85
C MET A 244 -16.32 21.36 -10.66
N ARG A 245 -15.62 21.47 -11.79
CA ARG A 245 -15.74 22.60 -12.71
C ARG A 245 -17.16 22.71 -13.27
N GLN A 246 -17.75 21.59 -13.72
CA GLN A 246 -19.12 21.56 -14.22
C GLN A 246 -20.15 21.97 -13.16
N GLU A 247 -20.01 21.49 -11.92
CA GLU A 247 -20.94 21.81 -10.83
C GLU A 247 -20.84 23.28 -10.38
N LEU A 248 -19.63 23.86 -10.41
CA LEU A 248 -19.40 25.25 -10.05
C LEU A 248 -19.56 26.22 -11.23
N GLY A 249 -19.75 25.71 -12.45
CA GLY A 249 -19.86 26.53 -13.66
C GLY A 249 -18.54 27.19 -14.09
N ILE A 250 -17.41 26.51 -13.87
CA ILE A 250 -16.07 26.96 -14.25
C ILE A 250 -15.74 26.48 -15.66
N SER A 251 -15.45 27.39 -16.58
CA SER A 251 -15.07 27.03 -17.96
C SER A 251 -13.64 26.48 -18.04
N ASP A 252 -13.30 25.85 -19.17
CA ASP A 252 -11.91 25.43 -19.44
C ASP A 252 -10.96 26.65 -19.45
N GLY A 253 -11.40 27.78 -20.00
CA GLY A 253 -10.61 29.03 -20.00
C GLY A 253 -10.42 29.64 -18.61
N ASP A 254 -11.43 29.57 -17.73
CA ASP A 254 -11.29 30.00 -16.33
C ASP A 254 -10.28 29.11 -15.58
N HIS A 255 -10.32 27.80 -15.85
CA HIS A 255 -9.37 26.84 -15.28
C HIS A 255 -7.92 27.16 -15.67
N ASP A 256 -7.66 27.38 -16.96
CA ASP A 256 -6.33 27.73 -17.47
C ASP A 256 -5.84 29.07 -16.93
N THR A 257 -6.74 30.04 -16.80
CA THR A 257 -6.43 31.35 -16.20
C THR A 257 -6.01 31.17 -14.74
N ILE A 258 -6.77 30.38 -13.97
CA ILE A 258 -6.47 30.09 -12.57
C ILE A 258 -5.15 29.33 -12.43
N LEU A 259 -4.86 28.35 -13.29
CA LEU A 259 -3.57 27.65 -13.31
C LEU A 259 -2.42 28.61 -13.60
N THR A 260 -2.60 29.53 -14.54
CA THR A 260 -1.60 30.55 -14.87
C THR A 260 -1.34 31.47 -13.67
N GLU A 261 -2.40 31.93 -13.01
CA GLU A 261 -2.28 32.74 -11.79
C GLU A 261 -1.60 31.98 -10.65
N LEU A 262 -1.94 30.70 -10.45
CA LEU A 262 -1.31 29.86 -9.43
C LEU A 262 0.16 29.63 -9.76
N GLY A 263 0.53 29.39 -11.01
CA GLY A 263 1.93 29.22 -11.43
C GLY A 263 2.76 30.49 -11.27
N GLN A 264 2.15 31.67 -11.37
CA GLN A 264 2.81 32.94 -11.06
C GLN A 264 2.95 33.19 -9.56
N GLN A 265 1.91 32.85 -8.77
CA GLN A 265 1.86 33.12 -7.34
C GLN A 265 2.64 32.09 -6.51
N TYR A 266 2.65 30.84 -6.95
CA TYR A 266 3.25 29.69 -6.28
C TYR A 266 4.01 28.81 -7.30
N PRO A 267 5.16 29.29 -7.86
CA PRO A 267 5.91 28.54 -8.88
C PRO A 267 6.33 27.13 -8.43
N GLU A 268 6.55 26.95 -7.13
CA GLU A 268 6.92 25.69 -6.49
C GLU A 268 5.85 24.59 -6.63
N LEU A 269 4.57 24.93 -6.76
CA LEU A 269 3.49 23.97 -6.98
C LEU A 269 3.57 23.28 -8.35
N PHE A 270 4.35 23.84 -9.27
CA PHE A 270 4.49 23.36 -10.63
C PHE A 270 5.91 22.90 -10.94
N ASP A 271 6.82 22.84 -9.96
CA ASP A 271 8.16 22.29 -10.15
C ASP A 271 8.08 20.76 -10.09
N PRO A 272 8.28 20.03 -11.21
CA PRO A 272 8.23 18.57 -11.22
C PRO A 272 9.36 17.90 -10.42
N ARG A 273 10.34 18.68 -9.94
CA ARG A 273 11.43 18.20 -9.08
C ARG A 273 11.12 18.37 -7.60
N LYS A 274 10.07 19.11 -7.24
CA LYS A 274 9.60 19.20 -5.86
C LYS A 274 8.53 18.13 -5.64
N PRO A 275 8.79 17.16 -4.76
CA PRO A 275 7.78 16.19 -4.39
C PRO A 275 6.63 16.91 -3.66
N HIS A 276 5.40 16.67 -4.09
CA HIS A 276 4.21 17.25 -3.45
C HIS A 276 4.01 16.66 -2.05
N ASN A 277 3.31 17.33 -1.14
CA ASN A 277 3.35 17.06 0.31
C ASN A 277 3.22 15.56 0.69
N ARG A 278 2.30 14.81 0.07
CA ARG A 278 2.17 13.36 0.32
C ARG A 278 3.29 12.51 -0.31
N GLU A 279 3.72 12.85 -1.53
CA GLU A 279 4.84 12.19 -2.18
C GLU A 279 6.15 12.49 -1.45
N ASN A 280 6.33 13.73 -0.98
CA ASN A 280 7.47 14.11 -0.15
C ASN A 280 7.43 13.38 1.18
N SER A 281 6.26 13.30 1.84
CA SER A 281 6.10 12.53 3.08
C SER A 281 6.51 11.07 2.88
N LEU A 282 6.03 10.41 1.83
CA LEU A 282 6.40 9.02 1.52
C LEU A 282 7.88 8.87 1.14
N ARG A 283 8.44 9.84 0.40
CA ARG A 283 9.86 9.88 0.02
C ARG A 283 10.75 10.01 1.25
N LEU A 284 10.43 10.93 2.16
CA LEU A 284 11.15 11.17 3.41
C LEU A 284 10.98 9.98 4.37
N GLU A 285 9.80 9.38 4.42
CA GLU A 285 9.52 8.16 5.20
C GLU A 285 10.36 6.98 4.71
N SER A 286 10.37 6.71 3.40
CA SER A 286 11.15 5.63 2.79
C SER A 286 12.66 5.86 2.98
N TYR A 287 13.11 7.11 2.81
CA TYR A 287 14.49 7.51 3.05
C TYR A 287 14.91 7.24 4.51
N ARG A 288 14.09 7.69 5.46
CA ARG A 288 14.31 7.52 6.89
C ARG A 288 14.41 6.05 7.29
N GLU A 289 13.48 5.20 6.83
CA GLU A 289 13.48 3.77 7.13
C GLU A 289 14.76 3.09 6.61
N THR A 290 15.14 3.39 5.36
CA THR A 290 16.35 2.80 4.76
C THR A 290 17.63 3.30 5.45
N LEU A 291 17.67 4.59 5.81
CA LEU A 291 18.78 5.16 6.57
C LEU A 291 18.93 4.49 7.94
N LEU A 292 17.81 4.28 8.65
CA LEU A 292 17.79 3.56 9.92
C LEU A 292 18.30 2.13 9.76
N GLU A 293 17.87 1.41 8.73
CA GLU A 293 18.32 0.05 8.46
C GLU A 293 19.84 -0.03 8.25
N ILE A 294 20.41 0.89 7.45
CA ILE A 294 21.86 0.96 7.22
C ILE A 294 22.60 1.22 8.53
N ILE A 295 22.15 2.19 9.32
CA ILE A 295 22.80 2.54 10.59
C ILE A 295 22.71 1.37 11.58
N LEU A 296 21.54 0.73 11.70
CA LEU A 296 21.31 -0.41 12.58
C LEU A 296 22.18 -1.60 12.18
N HIS A 297 22.30 -1.89 10.88
CA HIS A 297 23.15 -2.96 10.37
C HIS A 297 24.63 -2.69 10.67
N SER A 298 25.10 -1.47 10.40
CA SER A 298 26.47 -1.05 10.67
C SER A 298 26.80 -1.10 12.16
N GLY A 299 25.89 -0.60 13.00
CA GLY A 299 26.02 -0.58 14.46
C GLY A 299 26.23 -1.95 15.08
N LYS A 300 25.58 -3.00 14.57
CA LYS A 300 25.79 -4.40 15.01
C LYS A 300 27.25 -4.87 14.86
N THR A 301 27.97 -4.31 13.90
CA THR A 301 29.35 -4.71 13.59
C THR A 301 30.40 -3.78 14.20
N HIS A 302 29.97 -2.66 14.82
CA HIS A 302 30.88 -1.64 15.34
C HIS A 302 31.45 -2.02 16.73
N PRO A 303 32.77 -1.88 16.96
CA PRO A 303 33.41 -2.33 18.21
C PRO A 303 33.04 -1.49 19.44
N ASP A 304 32.80 -0.18 19.27
CA ASP A 304 32.30 0.71 20.34
C ASP A 304 30.77 0.82 20.21
N ARG A 305 30.03 0.19 21.14
CA ARG A 305 28.56 0.02 21.09
C ARG A 305 27.74 1.23 21.52
N ASN A 306 28.32 2.44 21.49
CA ASN A 306 27.62 3.69 21.81
C ASN A 306 26.66 4.15 20.70
N TRP A 307 26.65 3.48 19.55
CA TRP A 307 25.85 3.84 18.38
C TRP A 307 24.35 3.94 18.67
N VAL A 308 23.81 3.18 19.63
CA VAL A 308 22.40 3.27 20.04
C VAL A 308 22.11 4.62 20.70
N ALA A 309 23.00 5.09 21.57
CA ALA A 309 22.86 6.38 22.24
C ALA A 309 23.05 7.53 21.23
N ASP A 310 24.01 7.39 20.32
CA ASP A 310 24.25 8.37 19.27
C ASP A 310 23.07 8.44 18.28
N LEU A 311 22.46 7.31 17.93
CA LEU A 311 21.28 7.22 17.08
C LEU A 311 20.06 7.81 17.77
N MET A 312 19.79 7.46 19.02
CA MET A 312 18.70 8.07 19.80
C MET A 312 18.85 9.58 19.91
N LYS A 313 20.08 10.07 20.09
CA LYS A 313 20.37 11.51 20.10
C LYS A 313 20.13 12.14 18.72
N ALA A 314 20.58 11.48 17.65
CA ALA A 314 20.42 11.93 16.27
C ALA A 314 18.96 11.95 15.79
N PHE A 315 18.05 11.27 16.47
CA PHE A 315 16.62 11.21 16.14
C PHE A 315 15.71 11.84 17.22
N SER A 316 16.30 12.55 18.19
CA SER A 316 15.57 13.28 19.24
C SER A 316 15.14 14.69 18.81
N GLU A 317 14.28 15.34 19.59
CA GLU A 317 13.80 16.71 19.33
C GLU A 317 14.92 17.77 19.31
N GLU A 318 16.08 17.50 19.96
CA GLU A 318 17.28 18.33 19.93
C GLU A 318 18.19 18.03 18.71
N THR A 319 17.59 17.70 17.57
CA THR A 319 18.30 17.29 16.36
C THR A 319 19.10 18.45 15.76
N SER A 320 20.43 18.31 15.73
CA SER A 320 21.29 19.09 14.85
C SER A 320 21.84 18.20 13.74
N ASN A 321 21.92 18.74 12.51
CA ASN A 321 22.57 18.06 11.38
C ASN A 321 24.01 17.63 11.70
N GLU A 322 24.63 18.26 12.71
CA GLU A 322 25.97 17.92 13.19
C GLU A 322 26.00 16.56 13.90
N VAL A 323 24.99 16.21 14.71
CA VAL A 323 24.92 14.93 15.44
C VAL A 323 24.76 13.76 14.47
N LEU A 324 23.90 13.89 13.45
CA LEU A 324 23.75 12.84 12.43
C LEU A 324 25.04 12.68 11.63
N GLU A 325 25.66 13.77 11.18
CA GLU A 325 26.91 13.70 10.41
C GLU A 325 28.05 13.08 11.23
N ASP A 326 28.11 13.33 12.54
CA ASP A 326 29.08 12.68 13.43
C ASP A 326 28.81 11.17 13.58
N LEU A 327 27.55 10.76 13.66
CA LEU A 327 27.17 9.33 13.62
C LEU A 327 27.57 8.69 12.28
N LEU A 328 27.27 9.36 11.16
CA LEU A 328 27.59 8.86 9.82
C LEU A 328 29.10 8.72 9.59
N LYS A 329 29.94 9.58 10.20
CA LYS A 329 31.40 9.46 10.12
C LYS A 329 31.94 8.17 10.74
N ASN A 330 31.25 7.64 11.74
CA ASN A 330 31.64 6.42 12.45
C ASN A 330 31.22 5.15 11.70
N LEU A 331 30.40 5.27 10.65
CA LEU A 331 30.03 4.13 9.80
C LEU A 331 31.22 3.63 8.99
N SER A 332 31.16 2.36 8.59
CA SER A 332 32.14 1.76 7.69
C SER A 332 32.22 2.55 6.36
N PRO A 333 33.36 2.51 5.63
CA PRO A 333 33.45 3.16 4.33
C PRO A 333 32.37 2.70 3.33
N GLU A 334 31.96 1.44 3.40
CA GLU A 334 30.92 0.85 2.55
C GLU A 334 29.54 1.42 2.90
N ASP A 335 29.19 1.44 4.18
CA ASP A 335 27.90 1.98 4.65
C ASP A 335 27.78 3.49 4.41
N ARG A 336 28.89 4.24 4.56
CA ARG A 336 28.90 5.67 4.20
C ARG A 336 28.62 5.90 2.72
N ASN A 337 29.11 5.02 1.85
CA ASN A 337 28.82 5.11 0.42
C ASN A 337 27.34 4.79 0.15
N LEU A 338 26.78 3.78 0.82
CA LEU A 338 25.35 3.46 0.72
C LEU A 338 24.47 4.64 1.16
N VAL A 339 24.82 5.35 2.24
CA VAL A 339 24.09 6.55 2.67
C VAL A 339 24.18 7.68 1.63
N GLN A 340 25.32 7.85 0.97
CA GLN A 340 25.48 8.84 -0.09
C GLN A 340 24.69 8.47 -1.36
N GLU A 341 24.68 7.19 -1.75
CA GLU A 341 23.84 6.68 -2.83
C GLU A 341 22.36 6.87 -2.51
N LEU A 342 21.94 6.57 -1.28
CA LEU A 342 20.58 6.77 -0.80
C LEU A 342 20.15 8.24 -0.87
N ARG A 343 21.01 9.18 -0.42
CA ARG A 343 20.76 10.62 -0.53
C ARG A 343 20.56 11.05 -2.00
N GLN A 344 21.32 10.48 -2.93
CA GLN A 344 21.18 10.76 -4.36
C GLN A 344 19.92 10.16 -4.96
N GLU A 345 19.62 8.89 -4.66
CA GLU A 345 18.45 8.17 -5.14
C GLU A 345 17.15 8.89 -4.76
N TYR A 346 17.03 9.29 -3.50
CA TYR A 346 15.86 10.00 -2.99
C TYR A 346 15.95 11.52 -3.18
N SER A 347 17.03 12.04 -3.78
CA SER A 347 17.27 13.48 -3.98
C SER A 347 17.10 14.31 -2.69
N ILE A 348 17.71 13.85 -1.60
CA ILE A 348 17.58 14.43 -0.25
C ILE A 348 18.50 15.62 -0.10
N THR A 349 17.93 16.76 0.32
CA THR A 349 18.69 17.94 0.74
C THR A 349 19.01 17.91 2.23
N LYS A 350 19.91 18.78 2.71
CA LYS A 350 20.22 18.90 4.14
C LYS A 350 19.02 19.31 4.99
N ASP A 351 18.10 20.08 4.41
CA ASP A 351 16.88 20.50 5.09
C ASP A 351 15.85 19.36 5.11
N ASP A 352 15.75 18.59 4.00
CA ASP A 352 14.91 17.39 3.92
C ASP A 352 15.33 16.32 4.94
N GLU A 353 16.65 16.10 5.10
CA GLU A 353 17.18 15.12 6.05
C GLU A 353 16.83 15.53 7.49
N ALA A 354 17.00 16.80 7.85
CA ALA A 354 16.60 17.32 9.16
C ALA A 354 15.09 17.15 9.41
N ASP A 355 14.27 17.40 8.39
CA ASP A 355 12.81 17.28 8.46
C ASP A 355 12.37 15.81 8.61
N ALA A 356 13.00 14.90 7.87
CA ALA A 356 12.75 13.46 7.97
C ALA A 356 13.03 12.91 9.38
N LEU A 357 14.11 13.37 10.03
CA LEU A 357 14.49 12.92 11.36
C LEU A 357 13.54 13.42 12.44
N LYS A 358 13.13 14.70 12.37
CA LYS A 358 12.24 15.33 13.38
C LYS A 358 10.87 14.67 13.50
N HIS A 359 10.37 14.09 12.42
CA HIS A 359 9.06 13.43 12.38
C HIS A 359 9.15 11.93 12.69
N THR A 360 10.27 11.46 13.23
CA THR A 360 10.41 10.07 13.67
C THR A 360 9.68 9.89 14.99
N ASP A 361 8.66 9.01 15.00
CA ASP A 361 8.04 8.58 16.25
C ASP A 361 9.11 7.90 17.12
N SER A 362 9.40 8.50 18.29
CA SER A 362 10.41 8.01 19.22
C SER A 362 10.13 6.58 19.68
N TYR A 363 8.86 6.17 19.72
CA TYR A 363 8.46 4.81 20.06
C TYR A 363 8.81 3.80 18.96
N GLU A 364 8.47 4.09 17.70
CA GLU A 364 8.79 3.22 16.55
C GLU A 364 10.30 3.08 16.35
N LEU A 365 11.04 4.16 16.56
CA LEU A 365 12.50 4.13 16.59
C LEU A 365 13.01 3.15 17.64
N TRP A 366 12.46 3.23 18.86
CA TRP A 366 12.85 2.37 19.97
C TRP A 366 12.55 0.89 19.69
N LYS A 367 11.36 0.61 19.13
CA LYS A 367 10.97 -0.74 18.71
C LYS A 367 11.96 -1.32 17.69
N THR A 368 12.28 -0.55 16.65
CA THR A 368 13.21 -0.97 15.59
C THR A 368 14.62 -1.25 16.14
N ILE A 369 15.11 -0.40 17.04
CA ILE A 369 16.39 -0.60 17.75
C ILE A 369 16.35 -1.88 18.59
N ALA A 370 15.29 -2.07 19.39
CA ALA A 370 15.15 -3.21 20.29
C ALA A 370 15.06 -4.55 19.53
N GLU A 371 14.35 -4.58 18.39
CA GLU A 371 14.31 -5.72 17.47
C GLU A 371 15.69 -6.02 16.90
N SER A 372 16.47 -4.98 16.56
CA SER A 372 17.81 -5.15 16.01
C SER A 372 18.82 -5.70 17.02
N ILE A 373 18.70 -5.36 18.31
CA ILE A 373 19.66 -5.75 19.37
C ILE A 373 19.40 -7.19 19.88
N GLY A 374 18.31 -7.84 19.48
CA GLY A 374 17.97 -9.21 19.92
C GLY A 374 17.44 -9.28 21.37
N PHE A 375 17.42 -8.15 22.08
CA PHE A 375 16.78 -7.98 23.39
C PHE A 375 15.28 -8.39 23.35
N VAL A 376 14.64 -8.09 22.23
CA VAL A 376 13.23 -8.40 21.96
C VAL A 376 12.98 -9.90 21.78
N GLU A 377 13.92 -10.70 21.25
CA GLU A 377 13.74 -12.15 21.11
C GLU A 377 13.61 -12.85 22.47
N HIS A 378 14.39 -12.41 23.48
CA HIS A 378 14.30 -12.98 24.82
C HIS A 378 12.99 -12.60 25.51
N ILE A 379 12.57 -11.35 25.40
CA ILE A 379 11.35 -10.84 26.02
C ILE A 379 10.08 -11.34 25.31
N ILE A 380 10.00 -11.32 23.98
CA ILE A 380 8.80 -11.79 23.23
C ILE A 380 8.58 -13.31 23.39
N SER A 381 9.63 -14.09 23.65
CA SER A 381 9.50 -15.54 23.90
C SER A 381 8.76 -15.87 25.21
N VAL A 382 8.60 -14.90 26.11
CA VAL A 382 7.89 -15.06 27.38
C VAL A 382 6.38 -15.02 27.13
N GLU A 383 5.67 -16.08 27.51
CA GLU A 383 4.20 -16.06 27.49
C GLU A 383 3.68 -15.05 28.54
N GLU A 384 2.59 -14.34 28.27
CA GLU A 384 2.05 -13.29 29.17
C GLU A 384 1.78 -13.80 30.60
N LYS A 385 1.45 -15.09 30.74
CA LYS A 385 1.28 -15.79 32.02
C LYS A 385 2.58 -16.00 32.82
N GLU A 386 3.73 -15.94 32.16
CA GLU A 386 5.07 -16.08 32.77
C GLU A 386 5.71 -14.69 33.05
N LEU A 387 5.10 -13.60 32.58
CA LEU A 387 5.62 -12.24 32.72
C LEU A 387 5.85 -11.83 34.18
N TYR A 388 4.91 -12.20 35.06
CA TYR A 388 5.06 -11.94 36.50
C TYR A 388 6.23 -12.72 37.12
N ARG A 389 6.54 -13.92 36.61
CA ARG A 389 7.69 -14.70 37.08
C ARG A 389 9.01 -14.10 36.64
N VAL A 390 9.05 -13.50 35.45
CA VAL A 390 10.22 -12.74 34.99
C VAL A 390 10.41 -11.51 35.86
N PHE A 391 9.35 -10.75 36.14
CA PHE A 391 9.42 -9.60 37.06
C PHE A 391 9.98 -10.02 38.44
N GLN A 392 9.46 -11.10 39.03
CA GLN A 392 9.95 -11.65 40.29
C GLN A 392 11.38 -12.21 40.26
N TYR A 393 11.89 -12.53 39.07
CA TYR A 393 13.26 -12.99 38.89
C TYR A 393 14.24 -11.82 38.86
N ILE A 394 13.80 -10.67 38.33
CA ILE A 394 14.58 -9.43 38.27
C ILE A 394 14.58 -8.73 39.64
N ASP A 395 13.41 -8.68 40.30
CA ASP A 395 13.23 -8.15 41.66
C ASP A 395 13.84 -9.13 42.69
N THR A 396 15.15 -9.03 42.86
CA THR A 396 15.94 -9.94 43.68
C THR A 396 15.69 -9.73 45.17
N ASP A 397 15.44 -8.48 45.57
CA ASP A 397 15.18 -8.12 46.95
C ASP A 397 13.70 -8.25 47.36
N ARG A 398 12.81 -8.51 46.38
CA ARG A 398 11.36 -8.68 46.53
C ARG A 398 10.68 -7.43 47.06
N SER A 399 11.19 -6.27 46.69
CA SER A 399 10.60 -4.97 47.01
C SER A 399 9.26 -4.76 46.31
N GLY A 400 8.98 -5.51 45.24
CA GLY A 400 7.83 -5.32 44.37
C GLY A 400 8.08 -4.29 43.26
N TYR A 401 9.32 -3.82 43.12
CA TYR A 401 9.78 -2.85 42.14
C TYR A 401 11.11 -3.33 41.55
N ILE A 402 11.43 -2.94 40.32
CA ILE A 402 12.75 -3.19 39.74
C ILE A 402 13.57 -1.91 39.85
N SER A 403 14.68 -1.98 40.59
CA SER A 403 15.67 -0.91 40.67
C SER A 403 16.61 -0.88 39.46
N LEU A 404 17.30 0.25 39.24
CA LEU A 404 18.32 0.36 38.18
C LEU A 404 19.41 -0.71 38.32
N ASP A 405 19.89 -1.00 39.53
CA ASP A 405 20.93 -2.00 39.79
C ASP A 405 20.46 -3.43 39.44
N GLU A 406 19.20 -3.76 39.73
CA GLU A 406 18.58 -5.05 39.39
C GLU A 406 18.35 -5.18 37.88
N LEU A 407 17.88 -4.10 37.25
CA LEU A 407 17.72 -4.04 35.81
C LEU A 407 19.08 -4.20 35.10
N GLN A 408 20.13 -3.53 35.59
CA GLN A 408 21.49 -3.68 35.06
C GLN A 408 22.00 -5.10 35.19
N THR A 409 21.81 -5.72 36.35
CA THR A 409 22.24 -7.09 36.62
C THR A 409 21.53 -8.07 35.71
N TYR A 410 20.22 -7.91 35.54
CA TYR A 410 19.41 -8.79 34.70
C TYR A 410 19.74 -8.64 33.22
N ILE A 411 19.79 -7.42 32.68
CA ILE A 411 20.07 -7.21 31.26
C ILE A 411 21.48 -7.70 30.92
N ARG A 412 22.47 -7.45 31.77
CA ARG A 412 23.84 -7.97 31.59
C ARG A 412 23.92 -9.50 31.66
N SER A 413 22.96 -10.17 32.30
CA SER A 413 22.89 -11.63 32.32
C SER A 413 22.39 -12.23 30.99
N ILE A 414 21.68 -11.42 30.20
CA ILE A 414 21.13 -11.80 28.89
C ILE A 414 22.09 -11.38 27.77
N ASP A 415 22.61 -10.15 27.86
CA ASP A 415 23.58 -9.58 26.93
C ASP A 415 24.71 -8.92 27.73
N THR A 416 25.87 -9.58 27.78
CA THR A 416 27.04 -9.08 28.53
C THR A 416 27.63 -7.80 27.96
N ASP A 417 27.20 -7.39 26.77
CA ASP A 417 27.81 -6.30 26.02
C ASP A 417 27.00 -5.00 26.04
N ILE A 418 25.91 -4.93 26.81
CA ILE A 418 25.13 -3.70 27.02
C ILE A 418 25.83 -2.76 28.02
N ASN A 419 25.87 -1.45 27.73
CA ASN A 419 26.54 -0.45 28.58
C ASN A 419 25.57 0.26 29.54
N ASP A 420 26.12 0.95 30.53
CA ASP A 420 25.32 1.60 31.60
C ASP A 420 24.40 2.70 31.08
N VAL A 421 24.86 3.46 30.08
CA VAL A 421 24.07 4.55 29.48
C VAL A 421 22.83 4.00 28.75
N GLN A 422 22.95 2.85 28.08
CA GLN A 422 21.83 2.18 27.44
C GLN A 422 20.79 1.73 28.48
N ILE A 423 21.24 1.14 29.58
CA ILE A 423 20.36 0.64 30.64
C ILE A 423 19.66 1.80 31.37
N GLU A 424 20.37 2.90 31.64
CA GLU A 424 19.77 4.12 32.21
C GLU A 424 18.67 4.72 31.30
N ASN A 425 18.86 4.67 29.99
CA ASN A 425 17.83 5.13 29.05
C ASN A 425 16.65 4.16 28.96
N MET A 426 16.88 2.85 29.10
CA MET A 426 15.80 1.86 29.21
C MET A 426 14.97 2.10 30.47
N MET A 427 15.64 2.40 31.58
CA MET A 427 15.00 2.77 32.84
C MET A 427 14.07 3.98 32.67
N LYS A 428 14.59 5.08 32.12
CA LYS A 428 13.80 6.31 31.88
C LYS A 428 12.62 6.12 30.93
N THR A 429 12.73 5.18 30.00
CA THR A 429 11.66 4.89 29.04
C THR A 429 10.55 4.07 29.68
N ALA A 430 10.92 3.17 30.60
CA ALA A 430 9.98 2.29 31.30
C ALA A 430 9.32 2.95 32.51
N ASP A 431 10.06 3.78 33.25
CA ASP A 431 9.56 4.54 34.40
C ASP A 431 8.73 5.75 33.93
N THR A 432 7.42 5.56 33.87
CA THR A 432 6.47 6.62 33.53
C THR A 432 6.10 7.48 34.73
N SER A 433 6.34 6.97 35.93
CA SER A 433 6.00 7.61 37.19
C SER A 433 7.06 8.60 37.68
N GLY A 434 8.31 8.44 37.23
CA GLY A 434 9.47 9.25 37.56
C GLY A 434 10.01 9.02 38.97
N ASP A 435 9.82 7.83 39.53
CA ASP A 435 10.29 7.45 40.87
C ASP A 435 11.63 6.67 40.86
N ASP A 436 12.27 6.58 39.70
CA ASP A 436 13.51 5.84 39.44
C ASP A 436 13.37 4.34 39.81
N LEU A 437 12.14 3.82 39.76
CA LEU A 437 11.79 2.42 39.95
C LEU A 437 10.85 1.97 38.83
N ILE A 438 10.83 0.68 38.49
CA ILE A 438 9.85 0.13 37.54
C ILE A 438 8.84 -0.72 38.31
N SER A 439 7.58 -0.27 38.31
CA SER A 439 6.46 -1.05 38.83
C SER A 439 6.09 -2.22 37.91
N TYR A 440 5.33 -3.20 38.43
CA TYR A 440 4.87 -4.31 37.59
C TYR A 440 3.95 -3.85 36.45
N GLU A 441 3.13 -2.83 36.69
CA GLU A 441 2.25 -2.23 35.68
C GLU A 441 3.04 -1.58 34.54
N GLU A 442 4.10 -0.84 34.86
CA GLU A 442 5.01 -0.23 33.88
C GLU A 442 5.79 -1.28 33.11
N PHE A 443 6.33 -2.28 33.81
CA PHE A 443 6.99 -3.43 33.18
C PHE A 443 6.05 -4.15 32.21
N GLN A 444 4.78 -4.33 32.58
CA GLN A 444 3.78 -4.93 31.70
C GLN A 444 3.42 -4.02 30.51
N ALA A 445 3.35 -2.71 30.71
CA ALA A 445 3.07 -1.76 29.63
C ALA A 445 4.18 -1.79 28.57
N VAL A 446 5.45 -1.76 28.99
CA VAL A 446 6.62 -1.91 28.11
C VAL A 446 6.60 -3.26 27.41
N PHE A 447 6.27 -4.34 28.12
CA PHE A 447 6.18 -5.68 27.52
C PHE A 447 5.10 -5.77 26.43
N LYS A 448 3.91 -5.20 26.70
CA LYS A 448 2.79 -5.20 25.75
C LYS A 448 3.09 -4.34 24.53
N SER A 449 3.75 -3.20 24.73
CA SER A 449 4.15 -2.31 23.65
C SER A 449 5.14 -3.01 22.72
N LEU A 450 6.15 -3.70 23.27
CA LEU A 450 7.12 -4.46 22.47
C LEU A 450 6.49 -5.64 21.67
N LYS A 451 5.31 -6.14 22.07
CA LYS A 451 4.62 -7.26 21.41
C LYS A 451 3.57 -6.84 20.38
N SER A 452 3.09 -5.59 20.42
CA SER A 452 2.14 -5.02 19.45
C SER A 452 2.84 -4.51 18.21
#